data_AF-A0A3L7QFX9-F1
#
_entry.id   AF-A0A3L7QFX9-F1
#
_cell.length_a   1.000
_cell.length_b   1.000
_cell.length_c   1.000
_cell.angle_alpha   90.00
_cell.angle_beta   90.00
_cell.angle_gamma   90.00
#
_symmetry.space_group_name_H-M   'P 1'
#
loop_
_entity.id
_entity.type
_entity.pdbx_description
1 polymer ?
#
loop_
_entity_poly.entity_id
_entity_poly.type
_entity_poly.pdbx_seq_one_letter_code
_entity_poly.pdbx_strand_id
1 'polypeptide(L)'
;MYIDLNCDLGEGFGNDFELLPLITSINIACCRHAGSPGQVLELLQHAKNHKLNVGVHPGFNDPENFGRLESNLSEHQIFTECLFQVGALVAL
;
A
#
# COMPACT_ATOMS: atom_id res chain seq x y z
N MET A 1 -16.82 22.06 -5.06
CA MET A 1 -15.85 21.62 -4.05
C MET A 1 -15.53 20.16 -4.38
N TYR A 2 -14.24 19.81 -4.48
CA TYR A 2 -13.77 18.44 -4.73
C TYR A 2 -13.01 17.97 -3.49
N ILE A 3 -13.20 16.71 -3.10
CA ILE A 3 -12.49 16.08 -1.99
C ILE A 3 -11.98 14.71 -2.44
N ASP A 4 -10.74 14.39 -2.06
CA ASP A 4 -10.19 13.05 -2.23
C ASP A 4 -10.61 12.17 -1.05
N LEU A 5 -11.05 10.96 -1.34
CA LEU A 5 -11.28 9.91 -0.37
C LEU A 5 -10.34 8.75 -0.67
N ASN A 6 -9.45 8.46 0.28
CA ASN A 6 -8.48 7.37 0.16
C ASN A 6 -8.70 6.27 1.19
N CYS A 7 -8.20 5.08 0.88
CA CYS A 7 -8.20 3.93 1.78
C CYS A 7 -6.92 3.11 1.60
N ASP A 8 -6.42 2.56 2.70
CA ASP A 8 -5.29 1.62 2.71
C ASP A 8 -5.80 0.24 2.26
N LEU A 9 -5.22 -0.31 1.21
CA LEU A 9 -5.64 -1.56 0.57
C LEU A 9 -4.43 -2.45 0.25
N GLY A 10 -4.69 -3.69 -0.15
CA GLY A 10 -3.65 -4.69 -0.41
C GLY A 10 -3.08 -5.28 0.88
N GLU A 11 -3.82 -5.15 1.98
CA GLU A 11 -3.38 -5.52 3.32
C GLU A 11 -3.83 -6.92 3.76
N GLY A 12 -4.71 -7.56 2.99
CA GLY A 12 -5.11 -8.96 3.20
C GLY A 12 -6.40 -9.17 4.02
N PHE A 13 -7.24 -8.15 4.16
CA PHE A 13 -8.51 -8.23 4.93
C PHE A 13 -9.75 -8.61 4.09
N GLY A 14 -9.61 -8.71 2.77
CA GLY A 14 -10.60 -9.37 1.89
C GLY A 14 -11.76 -8.50 1.39
N ASN A 15 -11.78 -7.22 1.73
CA ASN A 15 -12.81 -6.25 1.33
C ASN A 15 -12.31 -5.19 0.33
N ASP A 16 -11.05 -5.30 -0.13
CA ASP A 16 -10.40 -4.28 -0.96
C ASP A 16 -11.22 -3.92 -2.22
N PHE A 17 -11.74 -4.94 -2.92
CA PHE A 17 -12.48 -4.74 -4.17
C PHE A 17 -13.84 -4.07 -3.98
N GLU A 18 -14.48 -4.25 -2.82
CA GLU A 18 -15.76 -3.63 -2.49
C GLU A 18 -15.61 -2.13 -2.23
N LEU A 19 -14.41 -1.69 -1.83
CA LEU A 19 -14.09 -0.29 -1.53
C LEU A 19 -13.72 0.52 -2.78
N LEU A 20 -13.18 -0.11 -3.83
CA LEU A 20 -12.75 0.57 -5.05
C LEU A 20 -13.79 1.51 -5.69
N PRO A 21 -15.09 1.17 -5.80
CA PRO A 21 -16.08 2.07 -6.40
C PRO A 21 -16.47 3.26 -5.48
N LEU A 22 -16.03 3.29 -4.23
CA LEU A 22 -16.44 4.26 -3.21
C LEU A 22 -15.38 5.36 -2.96
N ILE A 23 -14.17 5.19 -3.49
CA ILE A 23 -13.00 6.02 -3.18
C ILE A 23 -12.41 6.63 -4.45
N THR A 24 -11.50 7.59 -4.29
CA THR A 24 -10.78 8.26 -5.39
C THR A 24 -9.30 7.87 -5.46
N SER A 25 -8.72 7.45 -4.34
CA SER A 25 -7.32 7.07 -4.24
C SER A 25 -7.13 5.82 -3.37
N ILE A 26 -6.07 5.06 -3.62
CA ILE A 26 -5.71 3.88 -2.82
C ILE A 26 -4.26 3.96 -2.37
N ASN A 27 -4.00 3.58 -1.12
CA ASN A 27 -2.65 3.46 -0.58
C ASN A 27 -2.31 1.97 -0.48
N ILE A 28 -1.39 1.48 -1.30
CA ILE A 28 -1.16 0.04 -1.45
C ILE A 28 0.01 -0.43 -0.59
N ALA A 29 -0.24 -1.45 0.23
CA ALA A 29 0.80 -2.07 1.04
C ALA A 29 1.91 -2.72 0.19
N CYS A 30 3.16 -2.61 0.65
CA CYS A 30 4.34 -2.97 -0.12
C CYS A 30 5.09 -4.20 0.42
N CYS A 31 4.34 -5.20 0.92
CA CYS A 31 4.86 -6.50 1.38
C CYS A 31 5.87 -6.40 2.55
N ARG A 32 5.80 -5.34 3.35
CA ARG A 32 6.58 -5.15 4.58
C ARG A 32 5.73 -5.36 5.81
N HIS A 33 4.78 -4.45 6.03
CA HIS A 33 3.83 -4.57 7.13
C HIS A 33 2.65 -5.48 6.78
N ALA A 34 2.28 -5.53 5.50
CA ALA A 34 1.17 -6.30 4.98
C ALA A 34 1.27 -6.54 3.47
N GLY A 35 0.40 -7.43 2.98
CA GLY A 35 0.25 -7.72 1.56
C GLY A 35 1.25 -8.71 0.99
N SER A 36 0.95 -9.18 -0.23
CA SER A 36 1.83 -10.04 -1.02
C SER A 36 1.93 -9.51 -2.45
N PRO A 37 3.01 -9.81 -3.21
CA PRO A 37 3.18 -9.30 -4.57
C PRO A 37 2.01 -9.65 -5.50
N GLY A 38 1.43 -10.85 -5.34
CA GLY A 38 0.28 -11.30 -6.13
C GLY A 38 -0.98 -10.48 -5.86
N GLN A 39 -1.31 -10.28 -4.59
CA GLN A 39 -2.48 -9.48 -4.18
C GLN A 39 -2.35 -8.01 -4.61
N VAL A 40 -1.15 -7.44 -4.43
CA VAL A 40 -0.84 -6.07 -4.84
C VAL A 40 -1.00 -5.89 -6.35
N LEU A 41 -0.47 -6.83 -7.15
CA LEU A 41 -0.58 -6.78 -8.60
C LEU A 41 -2.04 -6.89 -9.07
N GLU A 42 -2.83 -7.80 -8.47
CA GLU A 42 -4.25 -7.93 -8.77
C GLU A 42 -5.00 -6.63 -8.44
N LEU A 43 -4.77 -6.07 -7.25
CA LEU A 43 -5.39 -4.81 -6.83
C LEU A 43 -5.06 -3.64 -7.77
N LEU A 44 -3.79 -3.52 -8.21
CA LEU A 44 -3.36 -2.50 -9.17
C LEU A 44 -4.12 -2.59 -10.50
N GLN A 45 -4.34 -3.81 -11.00
CA GLN A 45 -5.10 -4.04 -12.23
C GLN A 45 -6.57 -3.59 -12.07
N HIS A 46 -7.18 -3.89 -10.92
CA HIS A 46 -8.54 -3.45 -10.61
C HIS A 46 -8.63 -1.93 -10.41
N ALA A 47 -7.66 -1.31 -9.75
CA ALA A 47 -7.59 0.13 -9.54
C ALA A 47 -7.52 0.90 -10.87
N LYS A 48 -6.74 0.39 -11.83
CA LYS A 48 -6.65 0.93 -13.18
C LYS A 48 -8.01 0.92 -13.90
N ASN A 49 -8.78 -0.16 -13.75
CA ASN A 49 -10.13 -0.26 -14.34
C ASN A 49 -11.11 0.74 -13.72
N HIS A 50 -10.96 1.05 -12.43
CA HIS A 50 -11.75 2.04 -11.70
C HIS A 50 -11.23 3.48 -11.84
N LYS A 51 -10.08 3.68 -12.52
CA LYS A 51 -9.42 4.99 -12.72
C LYS A 51 -9.07 5.69 -11.39
N LEU A 52 -8.67 4.92 -10.38
CA LEU A 52 -8.25 5.42 -9.08
C LEU A 52 -6.82 5.96 -9.14
N ASN A 53 -6.49 6.94 -8.29
CA ASN A 53 -5.09 7.31 -8.06
C ASN A 53 -4.44 6.24 -7.16
N VAL A 54 -3.19 5.91 -7.44
CA VAL A 54 -2.45 4.89 -6.70
C VAL A 54 -1.30 5.53 -5.95
N GLY A 55 -1.22 5.25 -4.65
CA GLY A 55 -0.13 5.61 -3.76
C GLY A 55 0.54 4.38 -3.15
N VAL A 56 1.79 4.58 -2.72
CA VAL A 56 2.55 3.59 -1.94
C VAL A 56 2.17 3.77 -0.46
N HIS A 57 1.87 2.68 0.23
CA HIS A 57 1.69 2.66 1.69
C HIS A 57 2.90 1.95 2.34
N PRO A 58 4.03 2.65 2.52
CA PRO A 58 5.22 2.04 3.12
C PRO A 58 5.01 1.83 4.62
N GLY A 59 5.46 0.69 5.12
CA GLY A 59 5.44 0.35 6.53
C GLY A 59 6.78 -0.19 7.01
N PHE A 60 6.92 -0.35 8.33
CA PHE A 60 8.04 -1.08 8.90
C PHE A 60 8.01 -2.55 8.45
N ASN A 61 9.18 -3.18 8.37
CA ASN A 61 9.30 -4.61 8.11
C ASN A 61 8.94 -5.42 9.35
N ASP A 62 7.65 -5.40 9.69
CA ASP A 62 7.09 -6.01 10.89
C ASP A 62 5.70 -6.59 10.59
N PRO A 63 5.62 -7.68 9.81
CA PRO A 63 4.35 -8.28 9.43
C PRO A 63 3.59 -8.88 10.62
N GLU A 64 4.29 -9.32 11.67
CA GLU A 64 3.68 -9.91 12.86
C GLU A 64 2.82 -8.90 13.64
N ASN A 65 3.24 -7.62 13.65
CA ASN A 65 2.50 -6.55 14.30
C ASN A 65 1.93 -5.52 13.32
N PHE A 66 1.86 -5.89 12.03
CA PHE A 66 1.24 -5.08 10.99
C PHE A 66 1.90 -3.70 10.82
N GLY A 67 3.20 -3.60 11.10
CA GLY A 67 3.96 -2.34 11.05
C GLY A 67 3.51 -1.28 12.07
N ARG A 68 2.76 -1.69 13.11
CA ARG A 68 2.19 -0.75 14.11
C ARG A 68 3.07 -0.55 15.34
N LEU A 69 4.18 -1.29 15.46
CA LEU A 69 5.16 -1.07 16.51
C LEU A 69 6.28 -0.16 16.04
N GLU A 70 6.73 0.72 16.93
CA GLU A 70 7.86 1.61 16.70
C GLU A 70 9.12 0.78 16.42
N SER A 71 9.78 1.05 15.30
CA SER A 71 11.06 0.44 14.95
C SER A 71 12.19 1.44 15.16
N ASN A 72 13.21 1.05 15.93
CA ASN A 72 14.39 1.89 16.13
C ASN A 72 15.32 1.84 14.90
N LEU A 73 14.96 2.58 13.86
CA LEU A 73 15.71 2.71 12.60
C LEU A 73 16.39 4.06 12.51
N SER A 74 17.60 4.09 11.95
CA SER A 74 18.26 5.33 11.53
C SER A 74 17.56 5.96 10.32
N GLU A 75 17.77 7.26 10.09
CA GLU A 75 17.25 7.97 8.92
C GLU A 75 17.62 7.30 7.60
N HIS A 76 18.86 6.79 7.48
CA HIS A 76 19.30 6.06 6.29
C HIS A 76 18.52 4.75 6.09
N GLN A 77 18.22 4.03 7.17
CA GLN A 77 17.41 2.81 7.09
C GLN A 77 15.97 3.12 6.69
N ILE A 78 15.37 4.18 7.28
CA ILE A 78 14.01 4.64 6.89
C ILE A 78 14.00 5.01 5.41
N PHE A 79 14.95 5.82 4.96
CA PHE A 79 15.07 6.21 3.55
C PHE A 79 15.16 4.99 2.62
N THR A 80 16.01 4.02 2.99
CA THR A 80 16.24 2.82 2.17
C THR A 80 15.00 1.92 2.12
N GLU A 81 14.29 1.74 3.24
CA GLU A 81 13.02 0.98 3.28
C GLU A 81 11.92 1.66 2.48
N CYS A 82 11.78 2.99 2.58
CA CYS A 82 10.84 3.75 1.76
C CYS A 82 11.18 3.62 0.27
N LEU A 83 12.44 3.83 -0.11
CA LEU A 83 12.90 3.72 -1.50
C LEU A 83 12.64 2.33 -2.08
N PHE A 84 12.94 1.28 -1.30
CA PHE A 84 12.67 -0.09 -1.69
C PHE A 84 11.18 -0.32 -1.96
N GLN A 85 10.31 0.08 -1.03
CA GLN A 85 8.87 -0.15 -1.14
C GLN A 85 8.25 0.63 -2.30
N VAL A 86 8.66 1.88 -2.49
CA VAL A 86 8.26 2.69 -3.65
C VAL A 86 8.71 2.02 -4.95
N GLY A 87 9.99 1.62 -5.04
CA GLY A 87 10.53 0.97 -6.23
C GLY A 87 9.83 -0.35 -6.55
N ALA A 88 9.49 -1.14 -5.53
CA ALA A 88 8.76 -2.39 -5.70
C ALA A 88 7.37 -2.16 -6.31
N LEU A 89 6.61 -1.17 -5.81
CA LEU A 89 5.29 -0.87 -6.38
C LEU A 89 5.37 -0.26 -7.78
N VAL A 90 6.34 0.63 -8.03
CA VAL A 90 6.53 1.27 -9.36
C VAL A 90 6.88 0.25 -10.45
N ALA A 91 7.47 -0.89 -10.08
CA ALA A 91 7.81 -1.95 -11.03
C ALA A 91 6.62 -2.86 -11.40
N LEU A 92 5.51 -2.80 -10.67
CA LEU A 92 4.29 -3.59 -10.89
C LEU A 92 3.28 -2.85 -11.78
#